data_AF-A0AAD6GPX6-F1
#
_entry.id   AF-A0AAD6GPX6-F1
#
_cell.length_a   1.000
_cell.length_b   1.000
_cell.length_c   1.000
_cell.angle_alpha   90.00
_cell.angle_beta   90.00
_cell.angle_gamma   90.00
#
_symmetry.space_group_name_H-M   'P 1'
#
loop_
_entity.id
_entity.type
_entity.pdbx_description
1 polymer ?
#
loop_
_entity_poly.entity_id
_entity_poly.type
_entity_poly.pdbx_seq_one_letter_code
_entity_poly.pdbx_strand_id
1 'polypeptide(L)'
;MAVITRILSHAANKPYRTKHVQSSSTDPPFLNENGHVDFAPDDIENPRNWSFKRRVFITITSITGYCAGPLIFAPLSEFYGRRWIFIITFSSYMAFNFLCTWPPNFGALLVGRFLTGTFVSACLSNSPGVLADLWNPLQRANAMAGFSAMVWIGPALGPVVAGFLELKKDWRWSFYVLLWLGAPTCLGMLTIPETYAPIVLYNKAKRIRKAAIPGYENVRAPVEDGDRTLIGIYKVALTRPWIILFDPISMLCAIYMAFVYTLLYMLFSIYPIVFQQKRGWNSGVGELPLVGTVAGALLGGVIVLIDTRMREKKIKRGEMKLEDAEPEDRLPLAMIGGIGFALCMFWFAWSAEYK
;
A
#
# COMPACT_ATOMS: atom_id res chain seq x y z
N MET A 1 14.32 12.18 40.71
CA MET A 1 14.34 10.73 40.44
C MET A 1 14.58 10.51 38.96
N ALA A 2 15.60 9.73 38.60
CA ALA A 2 16.02 9.54 37.21
C ALA A 2 14.91 8.84 36.39
N VAL A 3 14.45 9.50 35.32
CA VAL A 3 13.50 8.92 34.37
C VAL A 3 14.21 7.80 33.63
N ILE A 4 13.94 6.57 34.02
CA ILE A 4 14.44 5.38 33.33
C ILE A 4 13.76 5.32 31.94
N THR A 5 14.39 5.95 30.95
CA THR A 5 14.02 5.84 29.54
C THR A 5 14.49 4.48 29.01
N ARG A 6 13.77 3.42 29.36
CA ARG A 6 14.03 2.08 28.83
C ARG A 6 13.53 1.96 27.39
N ILE A 7 14.43 2.24 26.45
CA ILE A 7 14.23 2.21 24.98
C ILE A 7 13.70 0.85 24.50
N LEU A 8 14.05 -0.25 25.18
CA LEU A 8 13.67 -1.63 24.82
C LEU A 8 13.23 -2.49 26.02
N SER A 9 12.54 -1.95 27.04
CA SER A 9 12.05 -2.83 28.12
C SER A 9 10.86 -3.69 27.71
N HIS A 10 11.03 -5.01 27.91
CA HIS A 10 10.07 -6.11 27.87
C HIS A 10 8.62 -5.71 27.70
N ALA A 11 8.13 -5.77 26.47
CA ALA A 11 6.71 -5.60 26.14
C ALA A 11 6.02 -6.95 25.90
N ALA A 12 6.43 -7.94 26.69
CA ALA A 12 5.66 -9.12 27.07
C ALA A 12 6.46 -9.95 28.05
N ASN A 13 5.96 -10.06 29.26
CA ASN A 13 5.55 -11.38 29.64
C ASN A 13 4.05 -11.46 29.29
N LYS A 14 3.65 -12.37 28.38
CA LYS A 14 2.43 -13.12 28.69
C LYS A 14 2.58 -13.56 30.15
N PRO A 15 1.56 -13.51 31.03
CA PRO A 15 1.70 -14.12 32.33
C PRO A 15 2.08 -15.59 32.07
N TYR A 16 3.36 -15.90 32.28
CA TYR A 16 3.86 -17.25 32.21
C TYR A 16 3.15 -17.92 33.36
N ARG A 17 2.12 -18.71 33.06
CA ARG A 17 1.53 -19.67 34.00
C ARG A 17 0.98 -18.97 35.26
N THR A 18 -0.31 -18.66 35.26
CA THR A 18 -1.09 -18.24 36.45
C THR A 18 -1.24 -19.39 37.46
N LYS A 19 -0.11 -19.91 37.96
CA LYS A 19 -0.06 -20.70 39.19
C LYS A 19 0.64 -19.96 40.32
N HIS A 20 1.50 -18.98 40.02
CA HIS A 20 2.20 -18.19 41.03
C HIS A 20 2.40 -16.74 40.56
N VAL A 21 1.32 -15.95 40.54
CA VAL A 21 1.46 -14.49 40.51
C VAL A 21 1.83 -14.08 41.94
N GLN A 22 3.12 -13.93 42.21
CA GLN A 22 3.57 -13.24 43.42
C GLN A 22 3.30 -11.74 43.21
N SER A 23 2.51 -11.19 44.13
CA SER A 23 2.15 -9.79 44.30
C SER A 23 3.40 -8.90 44.38
N SER A 24 3.99 -8.57 43.22
CA SER A 24 5.16 -7.70 43.09
C SER A 24 4.81 -6.31 42.55
N SER A 25 3.54 -6.01 42.29
CA SER A 25 3.05 -4.66 41.99
C SER A 25 2.05 -4.28 43.08
N THR A 26 2.42 -3.32 43.91
CA THR A 26 1.65 -2.77 45.05
C THR A 26 0.37 -2.03 44.67
N ASP A 27 -0.01 -2.00 43.40
CA ASP A 27 -1.14 -1.23 42.91
C ASP A 27 -2.38 -2.13 42.73
N PRO A 28 -3.55 -1.72 43.25
CA PRO A 28 -4.79 -2.47 43.07
C PRO A 28 -5.15 -2.56 41.58
N PRO A 29 -5.76 -3.67 41.11
CA PRO A 29 -6.20 -3.80 39.73
C PRO A 29 -7.23 -2.71 39.42
N PHE A 30 -6.99 -1.94 38.36
CA PHE A 30 -7.92 -0.93 37.91
C PHE A 30 -9.14 -1.61 37.29
N LEU A 31 -10.33 -1.21 37.73
CA LEU A 31 -11.60 -1.76 37.26
C LEU A 31 -12.38 -0.67 36.55
N ASN A 32 -12.95 -0.98 35.39
CA ASN A 32 -13.88 -0.10 34.69
C ASN A 32 -15.22 -0.03 35.47
N GLU A 33 -16.10 0.90 35.11
CA GLU A 33 -17.42 1.12 35.76
C GLU A 33 -18.29 -0.15 35.85
N ASN A 34 -18.03 -1.12 34.97
CA ASN A 34 -18.71 -2.42 34.92
C ASN A 34 -18.05 -3.52 35.80
N GLY A 35 -17.04 -3.19 36.62
CA GLY A 35 -16.33 -4.14 37.47
C GLY A 35 -15.37 -5.09 36.73
N HIS A 36 -15.05 -4.80 35.46
CA HIS A 36 -14.08 -5.56 34.68
C HIS A 36 -12.68 -4.96 34.82
N VAL A 37 -11.64 -5.79 34.83
CA VAL A 37 -10.23 -5.34 34.81
C VAL A 37 -9.99 -4.51 33.56
N ASP A 38 -9.47 -3.32 33.75
CA ASP A 38 -9.12 -2.37 32.71
C ASP A 38 -7.76 -1.74 33.02
N PHE A 39 -7.14 -1.12 32.02
CA PHE A 39 -5.84 -0.48 32.19
C PHE A 39 -6.00 0.82 32.98
N ALA A 40 -5.11 1.07 33.95
CA ALA A 40 -5.06 2.37 34.60
C ALA A 40 -4.73 3.47 33.56
N PRO A 41 -5.17 4.73 33.76
CA PRO A 41 -4.92 5.84 32.83
C PRO A 41 -3.45 6.03 32.45
N ASP A 42 -2.51 5.68 33.34
CA ASP A 42 -1.05 5.78 33.17
C ASP A 42 -0.34 4.42 33.03
N ASP A 43 -1.08 3.34 32.79
CA ASP A 43 -0.50 1.98 32.71
C ASP A 43 0.44 1.85 31.49
N ILE A 44 1.68 1.40 31.74
CA ILE A 44 2.72 1.19 30.72
C ILE A 44 2.35 0.00 29.82
N GLU A 45 1.52 -0.92 30.31
CA GLU A 45 1.00 -2.04 29.53
C GLU A 45 -0.04 -1.59 28.49
N ASN A 46 -0.66 -0.42 28.68
CA ASN A 46 -1.59 0.15 27.72
C ASN A 46 -0.84 0.66 26.47
N PRO A 47 -1.13 0.12 25.26
CA PRO A 47 -0.53 0.63 24.02
C PRO A 47 -0.78 2.12 23.76
N ARG A 48 -1.86 2.68 24.33
CA ARG A 48 -2.18 4.11 24.26
C ARG A 48 -1.22 4.99 25.09
N ASN A 49 -0.45 4.41 26.00
CA ASN A 49 0.53 5.11 26.83
C ASN A 49 1.98 4.87 26.39
N TRP A 50 2.19 4.13 25.29
CA TRP A 50 3.53 3.92 24.77
C TRP A 50 4.19 5.23 24.35
N SER A 51 5.46 5.37 24.74
CA SER A 51 6.31 6.50 24.37
C SER A 51 6.27 6.76 22.86
N PHE A 52 6.27 8.03 22.45
CA PHE A 52 6.31 8.47 21.05
C PHE A 52 7.36 7.72 20.22
N LYS A 53 8.55 7.50 20.79
CA LYS A 53 9.65 6.77 20.13
C LYS A 53 9.26 5.34 19.75
N ARG A 54 8.48 4.63 20.59
CA ARG A 54 8.02 3.26 20.30
C ARG A 54 7.00 3.23 19.18
N ARG A 55 6.06 4.19 19.15
CA ARG A 55 5.04 4.27 18.08
C ARG A 55 5.68 4.51 16.72
N VAL A 56 6.61 5.46 16.66
CA VAL A 56 7.37 5.77 15.44
C VAL A 56 8.15 4.53 14.96
N PHE A 57 8.75 3.77 15.88
CA PHE A 57 9.53 2.59 15.52
C PHE A 57 8.69 1.48 14.85
N ILE A 58 7.44 1.29 15.28
CA ILE A 58 6.51 0.33 14.65
C ILE A 58 6.19 0.74 13.21
N THR A 59 5.94 2.04 12.99
CA THR A 59 5.63 2.59 11.67
C THR A 59 6.84 2.48 10.74
N ILE A 60 8.04 2.85 11.20
CA ILE A 60 9.28 2.74 10.43
C ILE A 60 9.51 1.28 10.01
N THR A 61 9.37 0.33 10.94
CA THR A 61 9.56 -1.09 10.66
C THR A 61 8.63 -1.58 9.54
N SER A 62 7.37 -1.14 9.55
CA SER A 62 6.38 -1.47 8.52
C SER A 62 6.76 -0.88 7.16
N ILE A 63 7.21 0.38 7.14
CA ILE A 63 7.62 1.09 5.92
C ILE A 63 8.89 0.49 5.34
N THR A 64 9.87 0.12 6.16
CA THR A 64 11.09 -0.56 5.69
C THR A 64 10.74 -1.88 5.00
N GLY A 65 9.84 -2.67 5.59
CA GLY A 65 9.32 -3.87 4.94
C GLY A 65 8.66 -3.58 3.59
N TYR A 66 7.85 -2.51 3.53
CA TYR A 66 7.18 -2.05 2.32
C TYR A 66 8.14 -1.60 1.21
N CYS A 67 9.25 -0.94 1.55
CA CYS A 67 10.29 -0.54 0.59
C CYS A 67 11.14 -1.73 0.11
N ALA A 68 11.38 -2.72 0.96
CA ALA A 68 12.19 -3.89 0.61
C ALA A 68 11.44 -4.89 -0.27
N GLY A 69 10.12 -5.05 -0.07
CA GLY A 69 9.34 -6.09 -0.75
C GLY A 69 9.33 -6.01 -2.29
N PRO A 70 9.21 -4.84 -2.95
CA PRO A 70 9.21 -4.76 -4.41
C PRO A 70 10.49 -5.31 -5.04
N LEU A 71 11.65 -5.15 -4.38
CA LEU A 71 12.93 -5.67 -4.86
C LEU A 71 12.96 -7.20 -4.94
N ILE A 72 12.13 -7.88 -4.15
CA ILE A 72 12.01 -9.32 -4.12
C ILE A 72 10.89 -9.78 -5.04
N PHE A 73 9.69 -9.21 -4.90
CA PHE A 73 8.48 -9.73 -5.55
C PHE A 73 8.27 -9.25 -6.98
N ALA A 74 8.82 -8.11 -7.37
CA ALA A 74 8.72 -7.63 -8.75
C ALA A 74 9.45 -8.57 -9.75
N PRO A 75 10.76 -8.86 -9.61
CA PRO A 75 11.46 -9.78 -10.51
C PRO A 75 10.88 -11.20 -10.47
N LEU A 76 10.49 -11.64 -9.28
CA LEU A 76 9.91 -12.96 -9.10
C LEU A 76 8.63 -13.10 -9.95
N SER A 77 7.85 -12.02 -10.11
CA SER A 77 6.58 -12.03 -10.85
C SER A 77 6.77 -12.16 -12.36
N GLU A 78 7.91 -11.69 -12.87
CA GLU A 78 8.27 -11.82 -14.29
C GLU A 78 8.80 -13.21 -14.64
N PHE A 79 9.24 -13.98 -13.63
CA PHE A 79 9.73 -15.34 -13.81
C PHE A 79 8.66 -16.40 -13.56
N TYR A 80 8.01 -16.39 -12.40
CA TYR A 80 7.02 -17.40 -12.00
C TYR A 80 5.59 -17.07 -12.42
N GLY A 81 5.35 -15.83 -12.84
CA GLY A 81 4.03 -15.34 -13.24
C GLY A 81 3.40 -14.47 -12.18
N ARG A 82 2.52 -13.59 -12.64
CA ARG A 82 1.95 -12.55 -11.77
C ARG A 82 0.94 -13.17 -10.83
N ARG A 83 0.10 -14.11 -11.30
CA ARG A 83 -1.00 -14.68 -10.52
C ARG A 83 -0.54 -15.34 -9.23
N TRP A 84 0.44 -16.25 -9.31
CA TRP A 84 0.89 -17.01 -8.15
C TRP A 84 1.50 -16.11 -7.08
N ILE A 85 2.22 -15.07 -7.50
CA ILE A 85 2.82 -14.14 -6.55
C ILE A 85 1.76 -13.32 -5.85
N PHE A 86 0.77 -12.78 -6.58
CA PHE A 86 -0.36 -12.10 -5.97
C PHE A 86 -1.05 -12.97 -4.91
N ILE A 87 -1.34 -14.24 -5.23
CA ILE A 87 -2.00 -15.16 -4.29
C ILE A 87 -1.13 -15.42 -3.07
N ILE A 88 0.16 -15.74 -3.24
CA ILE A 88 1.06 -16.08 -2.14
C ILE A 88 1.29 -14.86 -1.24
N THR A 89 1.59 -13.69 -1.81
CA THR A 89 1.88 -12.49 -1.03
C THR A 89 0.64 -11.97 -0.34
N PHE A 90 -0.51 -11.92 -1.02
CA PHE A 90 -1.74 -11.43 -0.40
C PHE A 90 -2.28 -12.38 0.69
N SER A 91 -2.19 -13.70 0.47
CA SER A 91 -2.56 -14.69 1.50
C SER A 91 -1.62 -14.62 2.71
N SER A 92 -0.31 -14.44 2.47
CA SER A 92 0.67 -14.26 3.55
C SER A 92 0.41 -12.95 4.31
N TYR A 93 0.11 -11.85 3.61
CA TYR A 93 -0.31 -10.59 4.23
C TYR A 93 -1.52 -10.78 5.15
N MET A 94 -2.52 -11.55 4.72
CA MET A 94 -3.71 -11.87 5.52
C MET A 94 -3.34 -12.65 6.78
N ALA A 95 -2.55 -13.71 6.62
CA ALA A 95 -2.12 -14.57 7.73
C ALA A 95 -1.29 -13.78 8.77
N PHE A 96 -0.35 -12.95 8.32
CA PHE A 96 0.46 -12.13 9.22
C PHE A 96 -0.34 -11.01 9.86
N ASN A 97 -1.34 -10.41 9.20
CA ASN A 97 -2.26 -9.46 9.85
C ASN A 97 -3.08 -10.14 10.95
N PHE A 98 -3.56 -11.35 10.71
CA PHE A 98 -4.25 -12.14 11.73
C PHE A 98 -3.34 -12.42 12.93
N LEU A 99 -2.10 -12.86 12.69
CA LEU A 99 -1.11 -13.09 13.75
C LEU A 99 -0.79 -11.81 14.55
N CYS A 100 -0.78 -10.65 13.88
CA CYS A 100 -0.56 -9.36 14.55
C CYS A 100 -1.74 -8.89 15.41
N THR A 101 -2.88 -9.57 15.36
CA THR A 101 -4.04 -9.24 16.20
C THR A 101 -3.84 -9.72 17.65
N TRP A 102 -3.11 -10.84 17.81
CA TRP A 102 -2.72 -11.38 19.11
C TRP A 102 -1.20 -11.55 19.21
N PRO A 103 -0.44 -10.44 19.22
CA PRO A 103 1.01 -10.53 19.33
C PRO A 103 1.37 -11.08 20.72
N PRO A 104 2.18 -12.15 20.80
CA PRO A 104 2.62 -12.71 22.09
C PRO A 104 3.62 -11.79 22.78
N ASN A 105 4.34 -10.97 22.01
CA ASN A 105 5.30 -9.99 22.49
C ASN A 105 5.45 -8.84 21.48
N PHE A 106 5.97 -7.70 21.94
CA PHE A 106 6.22 -6.54 21.08
C PHE A 106 7.19 -6.82 19.95
N GLY A 107 8.20 -7.67 20.16
CA GLY A 107 9.09 -8.12 19.08
C GLY A 107 8.33 -8.83 17.96
N ALA A 108 7.38 -9.69 18.30
CA ALA A 108 6.51 -10.41 17.38
C ALA A 108 5.53 -9.46 16.69
N LEU A 109 5.07 -8.41 17.37
CA LEU A 109 4.33 -7.33 16.72
C LEU A 109 5.18 -6.60 15.67
N LEU A 110 6.44 -6.28 15.99
CA LEU A 110 7.36 -5.62 15.06
C LEU A 110 7.71 -6.51 13.86
N VAL A 111 8.04 -7.79 14.09
CA VAL A 111 8.32 -8.75 13.02
C VAL A 111 7.06 -8.97 12.17
N GLY A 112 5.90 -9.13 12.81
CA GLY A 112 4.63 -9.24 12.11
C GLY A 112 4.35 -8.02 11.24
N ARG A 113 4.58 -6.80 11.77
CA ARG A 113 4.45 -5.54 11.03
C ARG A 113 5.40 -5.46 9.83
N PHE A 114 6.68 -5.80 10.02
CA PHE A 114 7.67 -5.86 8.95
C PHE A 114 7.20 -6.78 7.82
N LEU A 115 6.80 -8.01 8.18
CA LEU A 115 6.33 -9.01 7.22
C LEU A 115 5.05 -8.56 6.51
N THR A 116 4.07 -8.00 7.23
CA THR A 116 2.86 -7.46 6.59
C THR A 116 3.20 -6.35 5.59
N GLY A 117 4.15 -5.47 5.92
CA GLY A 117 4.63 -4.41 5.01
C GLY A 117 5.30 -4.99 3.76
N THR A 118 6.15 -6.01 3.93
CA THR A 118 6.83 -6.68 2.81
C THR A 118 5.86 -7.40 1.88
N PHE A 119 4.87 -8.12 2.40
CA PHE A 119 3.92 -8.85 1.57
C PHE A 119 2.91 -7.96 0.84
N VAL A 120 2.48 -6.85 1.45
CA VAL A 120 1.51 -5.94 0.80
C VAL A 120 2.14 -5.15 -0.36
N SER A 121 3.45 -4.90 -0.33
CA SER A 121 4.13 -4.12 -1.38
C SER A 121 4.14 -4.83 -2.74
N ALA A 122 4.05 -6.16 -2.75
CA ALA A 122 3.94 -6.95 -3.98
C ALA A 122 2.71 -6.56 -4.79
N CYS A 123 1.59 -6.26 -4.11
CA CYS A 123 0.37 -5.85 -4.80
C CYS A 123 0.54 -4.48 -5.47
N LEU A 124 1.17 -3.51 -4.79
CA LEU A 124 1.40 -2.19 -5.36
C LEU A 124 2.35 -2.24 -6.56
N SER A 125 3.47 -2.96 -6.43
CA SER A 125 4.52 -3.02 -7.46
C SER A 125 4.11 -3.79 -8.70
N ASN A 126 3.36 -4.89 -8.55
CA ASN A 126 2.98 -5.75 -9.68
C ASN A 126 1.70 -5.30 -10.39
N SER A 127 0.83 -4.51 -9.73
CA SER A 127 -0.45 -4.08 -10.32
C SER A 127 -0.28 -3.25 -11.60
N PRO A 128 0.61 -2.25 -11.68
CA PRO A 128 0.88 -1.53 -12.93
C PRO A 128 1.38 -2.46 -14.05
N GLY A 129 2.13 -3.50 -13.71
CA GLY A 129 2.57 -4.50 -14.68
C GLY A 129 1.41 -5.29 -15.27
N VAL A 130 0.45 -5.71 -14.44
CA VAL A 130 -0.78 -6.41 -14.91
C VAL A 130 -1.59 -5.52 -15.84
N LEU A 131 -1.79 -4.24 -15.47
CA LEU A 131 -2.54 -3.29 -16.28
C LEU A 131 -1.82 -2.97 -17.61
N ALA A 132 -0.49 -3.00 -17.61
CA ALA A 132 0.30 -2.84 -18.84
C ALA A 132 0.17 -4.05 -19.78
N ASP A 133 0.04 -5.25 -19.23
CA ASP A 133 -0.07 -6.48 -20.01
C ASP A 133 -1.48 -6.69 -20.61
N LEU A 134 -2.54 -6.15 -19.98
CA LEU A 134 -3.93 -6.37 -20.38
C LEU A 134 -4.49 -5.31 -21.35
N TRP A 135 -4.07 -4.05 -21.24
CA TRP A 135 -4.64 -2.95 -22.02
C TRP A 135 -3.70 -2.40 -23.08
N ASN A 136 -4.29 -2.04 -24.23
CA ASN A 136 -3.61 -1.31 -25.30
C ASN A 136 -3.10 0.06 -24.83
N PRO A 137 -2.05 0.65 -25.44
CA PRO A 137 -1.39 1.88 -24.96
C PRO A 137 -2.32 3.07 -24.62
N LEU A 138 -3.38 3.25 -25.42
CA LEU A 138 -4.37 4.30 -25.20
C LEU A 138 -5.29 4.00 -24.00
N GLN A 139 -5.84 2.78 -23.94
CA GLN A 139 -6.73 2.36 -22.85
C GLN A 139 -5.99 2.13 -21.52
N ARG A 140 -4.70 1.80 -21.60
CA ARG A 140 -3.80 1.66 -20.45
C ARG A 140 -3.75 2.95 -19.63
N ALA A 141 -3.91 4.12 -20.26
CA ALA A 141 -4.02 5.40 -19.56
C ALA A 141 -5.16 5.41 -18.53
N ASN A 142 -6.34 4.98 -18.97
CA ASN A 142 -7.55 4.94 -18.16
C ASN A 142 -7.41 3.94 -17.01
N ALA A 143 -6.85 2.76 -17.31
CA ALA A 143 -6.58 1.74 -16.31
C ALA A 143 -5.58 2.24 -15.24
N MET A 144 -4.50 2.89 -15.67
CA MET A 144 -3.51 3.50 -14.76
C MET A 144 -4.09 4.64 -13.94
N ALA A 145 -4.96 5.47 -14.52
CA ALA A 145 -5.63 6.54 -13.80
C ALA A 145 -6.55 6.00 -12.70
N GLY A 146 -7.31 4.94 -12.99
CA GLY A 146 -8.11 4.23 -12.00
C GLY A 146 -7.25 3.65 -10.87
N PHE A 147 -6.14 3.02 -11.21
CA PHE A 147 -5.18 2.50 -10.21
C PHE A 147 -4.62 3.63 -9.34
N SER A 148 -4.14 4.71 -9.95
CA SER A 148 -3.64 5.88 -9.22
C SER A 148 -4.71 6.45 -8.30
N ALA A 149 -5.95 6.60 -8.75
CA ALA A 149 -7.05 7.06 -7.90
C ALA A 149 -7.22 6.16 -6.66
N MET A 150 -7.18 4.84 -6.81
CA MET A 150 -7.25 3.91 -5.67
C MET A 150 -6.08 4.06 -4.70
N VAL A 151 -4.87 4.36 -5.19
CA VAL A 151 -3.69 4.64 -4.34
C VAL A 151 -3.87 5.90 -3.50
N TRP A 152 -4.64 6.89 -3.95
CA TRP A 152 -4.99 8.07 -3.14
C TRP A 152 -6.15 7.80 -2.19
N ILE A 153 -7.17 7.06 -2.64
CA ILE A 153 -8.38 6.78 -1.87
C ILE A 153 -8.07 5.89 -0.65
N GLY A 154 -7.20 4.89 -0.79
CA GLY A 154 -6.85 3.96 0.28
C GLY A 154 -6.29 4.65 1.54
N PRO A 155 -5.19 5.42 1.43
CA PRO A 155 -4.62 6.19 2.53
C PRO A 155 -5.55 7.28 3.08
N ALA A 156 -6.50 7.79 2.30
CA ALA A 156 -7.47 8.78 2.78
C ALA A 156 -8.58 8.15 3.64
N LEU A 157 -9.11 7.00 3.22
CA LEU A 157 -10.16 6.28 3.96
C LEU A 157 -9.62 5.54 5.19
N GLY A 158 -8.35 5.13 5.16
CA GLY A 158 -7.72 4.39 6.25
C GLY A 158 -7.81 5.09 7.62
N PRO A 159 -7.30 6.33 7.76
CA PRO A 159 -7.45 7.13 8.97
C PRO A 159 -8.90 7.30 9.33
N VAL A 160 -9.77 7.77 8.42
CA VAL A 160 -11.20 8.01 8.69
C VAL A 160 -11.86 6.81 9.38
N VAL A 161 -11.67 5.59 8.86
CA VAL A 161 -12.21 4.37 9.47
C VAL A 161 -11.56 4.11 10.84
N ALA A 162 -10.23 4.27 10.95
CA ALA A 162 -9.51 4.12 12.20
C ALA A 162 -9.94 5.14 13.28
N GLY A 163 -10.14 6.41 12.94
CA GLY A 163 -10.57 7.46 13.87
C GLY A 163 -11.98 7.22 14.42
N PHE A 164 -12.90 6.65 13.64
CA PHE A 164 -14.21 6.22 14.16
C PHE A 164 -14.14 4.94 14.99
N LEU A 165 -13.25 4.01 14.65
CA LEU A 165 -13.04 2.79 15.44
C LEU A 165 -12.44 3.12 16.80
N GLU A 166 -11.50 4.06 16.86
CA GLU A 166 -10.81 4.47 18.10
C GLU A 166 -11.79 4.95 19.19
N LEU A 167 -12.92 5.54 18.79
CA LEU A 167 -13.94 6.06 19.71
C LEU A 167 -14.78 4.98 20.38
N LYS A 168 -14.93 3.81 19.75
CA LYS A 168 -15.89 2.79 20.19
C LYS A 168 -15.26 1.43 20.50
N LYS A 169 -14.04 1.17 20.05
CA LYS A 169 -13.42 -0.16 20.03
C LYS A 169 -11.91 -0.10 20.30
N ASP A 170 -11.35 -1.25 20.67
CA ASP A 170 -9.91 -1.42 20.89
C ASP A 170 -9.10 -1.36 19.58
N TRP A 171 -7.81 -1.04 19.68
CA TRP A 171 -6.86 -1.03 18.56
C TRP A 171 -6.79 -2.32 17.75
N ARG A 172 -7.17 -3.47 18.33
CA ARG A 172 -7.25 -4.77 17.63
C ARG A 172 -8.31 -4.76 16.52
N TRP A 173 -9.35 -3.94 16.66
CA TRP A 173 -10.41 -3.83 15.65
C TRP A 173 -9.92 -3.28 14.32
N SER A 174 -8.85 -2.48 14.31
CA SER A 174 -8.21 -2.06 13.06
C SER A 174 -7.68 -3.27 12.28
N PHE A 175 -7.15 -4.31 12.95
CA PHE A 175 -6.73 -5.54 12.29
C PHE A 175 -7.90 -6.39 11.83
N TYR A 176 -8.95 -6.50 12.63
CA TYR A 176 -10.16 -7.20 12.19
C TYR A 176 -10.76 -6.57 10.93
N VAL A 177 -10.87 -5.24 10.86
CA VAL A 177 -11.41 -4.55 9.68
C VAL A 177 -10.54 -4.80 8.44
N LEU A 178 -9.22 -4.78 8.57
CA LEU A 178 -8.31 -5.14 7.47
C LEU A 178 -8.51 -6.59 7.00
N LEU A 179 -8.72 -7.53 7.91
CA LEU A 179 -9.02 -8.92 7.58
C LEU A 179 -10.39 -9.08 6.89
N TRP A 180 -11.41 -8.37 7.39
CA TRP A 180 -12.76 -8.39 6.82
C TRP A 180 -12.81 -7.81 5.41
N LEU A 181 -12.10 -6.72 5.14
CA LEU A 181 -12.00 -6.13 3.80
C LEU A 181 -11.10 -6.95 2.86
N GLY A 182 -10.05 -7.54 3.42
CA GLY A 182 -9.10 -8.31 2.65
C GLY A 182 -9.55 -9.72 2.30
N ALA A 183 -10.36 -10.40 3.14
CA ALA A 183 -10.79 -11.77 2.89
C ALA A 183 -11.59 -11.94 1.58
N PRO A 184 -12.62 -11.11 1.28
CA PRO A 184 -13.31 -11.16 -0.02
C PRO A 184 -12.38 -10.87 -1.18
N THR A 185 -11.43 -9.94 -1.00
CA THR A 185 -10.43 -9.61 -2.02
C THR A 185 -9.50 -10.80 -2.30
N CYS A 186 -9.12 -11.55 -1.25
CA CYS A 186 -8.31 -12.76 -1.38
C CYS A 186 -9.05 -13.84 -2.15
N LEU A 187 -10.34 -14.05 -1.85
CA LEU A 187 -11.18 -14.98 -2.58
C LEU A 187 -11.36 -14.59 -4.05
N GLY A 188 -11.63 -13.32 -4.32
CA GLY A 188 -11.71 -12.79 -5.69
C GLY A 188 -10.39 -12.91 -6.46
N MET A 189 -9.26 -12.83 -5.77
CA MET A 189 -7.95 -13.01 -6.40
C MET A 189 -7.71 -14.44 -6.90
N LEU A 190 -8.30 -15.46 -6.25
CA LEU A 190 -8.18 -16.85 -6.69
C LEU A 190 -8.84 -17.09 -8.05
N THR A 191 -9.87 -16.30 -8.41
CA THR A 191 -10.60 -16.44 -9.68
C THR A 191 -9.90 -15.79 -10.87
N ILE A 192 -8.87 -14.95 -10.63
CA ILE A 192 -8.19 -14.21 -11.69
C ILE A 192 -7.22 -15.12 -12.47
N PRO A 193 -7.29 -15.15 -13.81
CA PRO A 193 -6.36 -15.93 -14.64
C PRO A 193 -4.96 -15.29 -14.70
N GLU A 194 -3.98 -16.06 -15.18
CA GLU A 194 -2.63 -15.52 -15.42
C GLU A 194 -2.66 -14.50 -16.55
N THR A 195 -2.08 -13.31 -16.30
CA THR A 195 -2.07 -12.20 -17.26
C THR A 195 -0.74 -12.07 -17.99
N TYR A 196 0.34 -12.69 -17.48
CA TYR A 196 1.66 -12.56 -18.08
C TYR A 196 1.78 -13.39 -19.36
N ALA A 197 1.76 -12.71 -20.52
CA ALA A 197 1.74 -13.34 -21.85
C ALA A 197 2.85 -14.41 -22.05
N PRO A 198 4.11 -14.21 -21.63
CA PRO A 198 5.15 -15.21 -21.79
C PRO A 198 4.84 -16.55 -21.11
N ILE A 199 4.21 -16.53 -19.92
CA ILE A 199 3.85 -17.75 -19.17
C ILE A 199 2.54 -18.36 -19.68
N VAL A 200 1.62 -17.54 -20.17
CA VAL A 200 0.42 -18.03 -20.86
C VAL A 200 0.82 -18.80 -22.12
N LEU A 201 1.77 -18.28 -22.91
CA LEU A 201 2.30 -18.97 -24.09
C LEU A 201 3.07 -20.24 -23.74
N TYR A 202 3.86 -20.23 -22.66
CA TYR A 202 4.51 -21.44 -22.13
C TYR A 202 3.48 -22.53 -21.79
N ASN A 203 2.43 -22.18 -21.05
CA ASN A 203 1.37 -23.12 -20.71
C ASN A 203 0.59 -23.60 -21.94
N LYS A 204 0.39 -22.74 -22.94
CA LYS A 204 -0.24 -23.11 -24.22
C LYS A 204 0.63 -24.09 -25.02
N ALA A 205 1.93 -23.83 -25.16
CA ALA A 205 2.88 -24.73 -25.80
C ALA A 205 2.91 -26.09 -25.10
N LYS A 206 2.97 -26.11 -23.77
CA LYS A 206 2.91 -27.34 -22.97
C LYS A 206 1.62 -28.14 -23.18
N ARG A 207 0.46 -27.47 -23.31
CA ARG A 207 -0.83 -28.12 -23.60
C ARG A 207 -0.84 -28.73 -25.01
N ILE A 208 -0.32 -28.03 -26.01
CA ILE A 208 -0.23 -28.52 -27.39
C ILE A 208 0.67 -29.76 -27.47
N ARG A 209 1.82 -29.74 -26.80
CA ARG A 209 2.70 -30.91 -26.67
C ARG A 209 1.99 -32.10 -26.04
N LYS A 210 1.27 -31.87 -24.93
CA LYS A 210 0.54 -32.91 -24.22
C LYS A 210 -0.60 -33.50 -25.06
N ALA A 211 -1.19 -32.71 -25.94
CA ALA A 211 -2.25 -33.14 -26.85
C ALA A 211 -1.74 -33.93 -28.07
N ALA A 212 -0.41 -34.03 -28.27
CA ALA A 212 0.24 -34.77 -29.35
C ALA A 212 -0.40 -34.53 -30.74
N ILE A 213 -0.69 -33.26 -31.05
CA ILE A 213 -1.29 -32.89 -32.34
C ILE A 213 -0.25 -33.14 -33.45
N PRO A 214 -0.58 -33.93 -34.49
CA PRO A 214 0.34 -34.21 -35.60
C PRO A 214 0.89 -32.91 -36.20
N GLY A 215 2.23 -32.79 -36.28
CA GLY A 215 2.91 -31.62 -36.82
C GLY A 215 3.27 -30.51 -35.81
N TYR A 216 2.82 -30.59 -34.55
CA TYR A 216 3.05 -29.56 -33.52
C TYR A 216 3.74 -30.09 -32.24
N GLU A 217 4.38 -31.25 -32.30
CA GLU A 217 5.03 -31.89 -31.14
C GLU A 217 6.21 -31.09 -30.58
N ASN A 218 6.90 -30.32 -31.43
CA ASN A 218 8.07 -29.51 -31.07
C ASN A 218 7.78 -28.01 -30.88
N VAL A 219 6.52 -27.59 -30.78
CA VAL A 219 6.19 -26.17 -30.58
C VAL A 219 6.81 -25.68 -29.27
N ARG A 220 7.65 -24.64 -29.35
CA ARG A 220 8.26 -23.96 -28.21
C ARG A 220 7.65 -22.59 -28.00
N ALA A 221 7.52 -22.20 -26.73
CA ALA A 221 7.22 -20.82 -26.40
C ALA A 221 8.50 -19.98 -26.57
N PRO A 222 8.40 -18.70 -26.97
CA PRO A 222 9.57 -17.80 -27.06
C PRO A 222 10.38 -17.69 -25.76
N VAL A 223 9.76 -18.04 -24.63
CA VAL A 223 10.38 -18.07 -23.30
C VAL A 223 11.32 -19.24 -23.11
N GLU A 224 11.15 -20.33 -23.85
CA GLU A 224 11.96 -21.55 -23.74
C GLU A 224 13.24 -21.51 -24.59
N ASP A 225 13.33 -20.59 -25.56
CA ASP A 225 14.54 -20.42 -26.38
C ASP A 225 15.60 -19.51 -25.73
N GLY A 226 15.24 -18.79 -24.66
CA GLY A 226 16.18 -17.98 -23.88
C GLY A 226 16.59 -18.67 -22.58
N ASP A 227 17.89 -18.73 -22.29
CA ASP A 227 18.43 -19.17 -20.99
C ASP A 227 18.05 -18.19 -19.87
N ARG A 228 16.78 -18.27 -19.43
CA ARG A 228 16.28 -17.49 -18.30
C ARG A 228 16.83 -18.05 -17.00
N THR A 229 17.95 -17.50 -16.54
CA THR A 229 18.45 -17.74 -15.19
C THR A 229 17.80 -16.78 -14.20
N LEU A 230 17.44 -17.27 -13.00
CA LEU A 230 16.91 -16.43 -11.92
C LEU A 230 17.86 -15.27 -11.60
N ILE A 231 19.17 -15.56 -11.57
CA ILE A 231 20.22 -14.55 -11.32
C ILE A 231 20.23 -13.48 -12.42
N GLY A 232 20.05 -13.86 -13.69
CA GLY A 232 19.98 -12.92 -14.81
C GLY A 232 18.79 -11.96 -14.69
N ILE A 233 17.62 -12.46 -14.30
CA ILE A 233 16.42 -11.64 -14.12
C ILE A 233 16.57 -10.70 -12.92
N TYR A 234 17.07 -11.20 -11.78
CA TYR A 234 17.35 -10.35 -10.64
C TYR A 234 18.37 -9.26 -10.97
N LYS A 235 19.43 -9.60 -11.72
CA LYS A 235 20.42 -8.61 -12.17
C LYS A 235 19.74 -7.52 -13.01
N VAL A 236 18.94 -7.89 -14.00
CA VAL A 236 18.26 -6.92 -14.89
C VAL A 236 17.21 -6.10 -14.13
N ALA A 237 16.39 -6.73 -13.30
CA ALA A 237 15.33 -6.07 -12.56
C ALA A 237 15.87 -5.12 -11.49
N LEU A 238 17.01 -5.45 -10.86
CA LEU A 238 17.65 -4.58 -9.89
C LEU A 238 18.48 -3.47 -10.55
N THR A 239 19.05 -3.66 -11.74
CA THR A 239 19.86 -2.62 -12.41
C THR A 239 19.03 -1.61 -13.20
N ARG A 240 17.93 -2.02 -13.83
CA ARG A 240 17.08 -1.14 -14.65
C ARG A 240 16.58 0.11 -13.90
N PRO A 241 16.06 0.02 -12.66
CA PRO A 241 15.61 1.19 -11.92
C PRO A 241 16.71 2.22 -11.70
N TRP A 242 17.96 1.80 -11.46
CA TRP A 242 19.08 2.73 -11.32
C TRP A 242 19.41 3.43 -12.63
N ILE A 243 19.44 2.68 -13.74
CA ILE A 243 19.69 3.25 -15.07
C ILE A 243 18.61 4.28 -15.41
N ILE A 244 17.34 3.96 -15.16
CA ILE A 244 16.20 4.85 -15.39
C ILE A 244 16.27 6.06 -14.45
N LEU A 245 16.70 5.89 -13.20
CA LEU A 245 16.77 6.99 -12.23
C LEU A 245 17.78 8.07 -12.64
N PHE A 246 18.88 7.70 -13.29
CA PHE A 246 19.91 8.65 -13.75
C PHE A 246 19.59 9.32 -15.09
N ASP A 247 18.46 8.98 -15.71
CA ASP A 247 17.93 9.72 -16.85
C ASP A 247 17.32 11.05 -16.36
N PRO A 248 17.71 12.23 -16.91
CA PRO A 248 17.32 13.54 -16.36
C PRO A 248 15.81 13.75 -16.22
N ILE A 249 15.02 13.33 -17.21
CA ILE A 249 13.56 13.48 -17.20
C ILE A 249 12.97 12.63 -16.08
N SER A 250 13.37 11.36 -16.03
CA SER A 250 12.92 10.40 -15.03
C SER A 250 13.29 10.83 -13.61
N MET A 251 14.48 11.40 -13.41
CA MET A 251 14.93 11.93 -12.13
C MET A 251 14.06 13.10 -11.63
N LEU A 252 13.76 14.07 -12.52
CA LEU A 252 12.91 15.21 -12.17
C LEU A 252 11.48 14.77 -11.84
N CYS A 253 10.91 13.84 -12.61
CA CYS A 253 9.61 13.25 -12.30
C CYS A 253 9.62 12.50 -10.96
N ALA A 254 10.68 11.76 -10.65
CA ALA A 254 10.82 11.04 -9.39
C ALA A 254 10.90 12.00 -8.18
N ILE A 255 11.68 13.08 -8.27
CA ILE A 255 11.77 14.11 -7.23
C ILE A 255 10.40 14.78 -7.02
N TYR A 256 9.73 15.16 -8.10
CA TYR A 256 8.39 15.75 -8.03
C TYR A 256 7.38 14.82 -7.36
N MET A 257 7.35 13.54 -7.77
CA MET A 257 6.47 12.54 -7.16
C MET A 257 6.80 12.31 -5.69
N ALA A 258 8.08 12.24 -5.32
CA ALA A 258 8.50 12.12 -3.92
C ALA A 258 8.01 13.31 -3.08
N PHE A 259 8.10 14.53 -3.61
CA PHE A 259 7.59 15.73 -2.94
C PHE A 259 6.06 15.68 -2.75
N VAL A 260 5.31 15.33 -3.80
CA VAL A 260 3.84 15.21 -3.74
C VAL A 260 3.40 14.13 -2.74
N TYR A 261 4.05 12.96 -2.77
CA TYR A 261 3.76 11.88 -1.81
C TYR A 261 4.13 12.26 -0.37
N THR A 262 5.24 12.97 -0.18
CA THR A 262 5.65 13.46 1.15
C THR A 262 4.58 14.38 1.73
N LEU A 263 4.09 15.33 0.93
CA LEU A 263 3.02 16.23 1.35
C LEU A 263 1.72 15.47 1.65
N LEU A 264 1.34 14.49 0.81
CA LEU A 264 0.18 13.64 1.08
C LEU A 264 0.29 12.96 2.45
N TYR A 265 1.39 12.28 2.75
CA TYR A 265 1.56 11.60 4.04
C TYR A 265 1.65 12.58 5.20
N MET A 266 2.17 13.79 4.97
CA MET A 266 2.20 14.87 5.96
C MET A 266 0.78 15.33 6.33
N LEU A 267 -0.17 15.33 5.39
CA LEU A 267 -1.58 15.69 5.67
C LEU A 267 -2.20 14.78 6.73
N PHE A 268 -1.87 13.48 6.76
CA PHE A 268 -2.36 12.56 7.80
C PHE A 268 -1.89 12.94 9.21
N SER A 269 -0.77 13.65 9.33
CA SER A 269 -0.29 14.16 10.61
C SER A 269 -0.85 15.56 10.92
N ILE A 270 -1.00 16.40 9.90
CA ILE A 270 -1.48 17.79 10.08
C ILE A 270 -2.98 17.83 10.40
N TYR A 271 -3.81 16.95 9.82
CA TYR A 271 -5.26 16.99 10.01
C TYR A 271 -5.66 16.78 11.49
N PRO A 272 -5.14 15.77 12.21
CA PRO A 272 -5.34 15.66 13.65
C PRO A 272 -4.91 16.91 14.42
N ILE A 273 -3.80 17.55 14.06
CA ILE A 273 -3.32 18.77 14.73
C ILE A 273 -4.29 19.94 14.49
N VAL A 274 -4.74 20.15 13.26
CA VAL A 274 -5.61 21.29 12.92
C VAL A 274 -7.04 21.07 13.41
N PHE A 275 -7.64 19.92 13.12
CA PHE A 275 -9.05 19.70 13.41
C PHE A 275 -9.30 19.15 14.82
N GLN A 276 -8.43 18.27 15.34
CA GLN A 276 -8.63 17.74 16.70
C GLN A 276 -8.01 18.66 17.75
N GLN A 277 -6.75 19.06 17.61
CA GLN A 277 -6.08 19.88 18.65
C GLN A 277 -6.46 21.37 18.60
N LYS A 278 -6.43 22.03 17.43
CA LYS A 278 -6.78 23.46 17.34
C LYS A 278 -8.30 23.72 17.40
N ARG A 279 -9.12 22.91 16.70
CA ARG A 279 -10.58 23.11 16.61
C ARG A 279 -11.41 22.28 17.61
N GLY A 280 -10.79 21.34 18.32
CA GLY A 280 -11.46 20.54 19.35
C GLY A 280 -12.44 19.50 18.79
N TRP A 281 -12.33 19.11 17.52
CA TRP A 281 -13.19 18.08 16.94
C TRP A 281 -12.82 16.68 17.44
N ASN A 282 -13.81 15.81 17.50
CA ASN A 282 -13.63 14.41 17.88
C ASN A 282 -12.72 13.66 16.88
N SER A 283 -11.99 12.61 17.30
CA SER A 283 -11.00 11.91 16.49
C SER A 283 -11.54 11.48 15.11
N GLY A 284 -12.74 10.90 15.06
CA GLY A 284 -13.39 10.52 13.80
C GLY A 284 -13.82 11.71 12.92
N VAL A 285 -14.40 12.76 13.52
CA VAL A 285 -14.87 13.94 12.77
C VAL A 285 -13.69 14.77 12.26
N GLY A 286 -12.59 14.82 13.01
CA GLY A 286 -11.36 15.53 12.63
C GLY A 286 -10.67 14.95 11.39
N GLU A 287 -10.95 13.69 11.03
CA GLU A 287 -10.38 13.03 9.87
C GLU A 287 -11.29 13.04 8.64
N LEU A 288 -12.60 13.34 8.79
CA LEU A 288 -13.55 13.46 7.69
C LEU A 288 -13.09 14.37 6.54
N PRO A 289 -12.37 15.49 6.78
CA PRO A 289 -11.88 16.32 5.69
C PRO A 289 -10.95 15.56 4.71
N LEU A 290 -10.34 14.43 5.10
CA LEU A 290 -9.56 13.57 4.20
C LEU A 290 -10.42 12.98 3.08
N VAL A 291 -11.75 12.86 3.26
CA VAL A 291 -12.68 12.45 2.18
C VAL A 291 -12.65 13.43 1.01
N GLY A 292 -12.25 14.69 1.23
CA GLY A 292 -12.00 15.64 0.15
C GLY A 292 -10.93 15.16 -0.84
N THR A 293 -9.92 14.43 -0.36
CA THR A 293 -8.90 13.83 -1.24
C THR A 293 -9.46 12.69 -2.09
N VAL A 294 -10.45 11.95 -1.59
CA VAL A 294 -11.20 10.94 -2.36
C VAL A 294 -11.97 11.60 -3.50
N ALA A 295 -12.70 12.68 -3.20
CA ALA A 295 -13.41 13.44 -4.21
C ALA A 295 -12.46 14.02 -5.27
N GLY A 296 -11.32 14.58 -4.84
CA GLY A 296 -10.27 15.06 -5.73
C GLY A 296 -9.69 13.97 -6.63
N ALA A 297 -9.41 12.78 -6.09
CA ALA A 297 -8.90 11.63 -6.85
C ALA A 297 -9.91 11.14 -7.91
N LEU A 298 -11.21 11.11 -7.57
CA LEU A 298 -12.27 10.75 -8.51
C LEU A 298 -12.41 11.79 -9.63
N LEU A 299 -12.41 13.08 -9.30
CA LEU A 299 -12.43 14.17 -10.28
C LEU A 299 -11.22 14.12 -11.21
N GLY A 300 -10.02 13.91 -10.66
CA GLY A 300 -8.80 13.72 -11.44
C GLY A 300 -8.89 12.52 -12.40
N GLY A 301 -9.44 11.40 -11.93
CA GLY A 301 -9.73 10.24 -12.75
C GLY A 301 -10.68 10.56 -13.92
N VAL A 302 -11.77 11.29 -13.65
CA VAL A 302 -12.73 11.73 -14.70
C VAL A 302 -12.04 12.63 -15.73
N ILE A 303 -11.19 13.56 -15.30
CA ILE A 303 -10.44 14.44 -16.21
C ILE A 303 -9.53 13.60 -17.13
N VAL A 304 -8.83 12.60 -16.60
CA VAL A 304 -7.98 11.72 -17.43
C VAL A 304 -8.81 10.88 -18.42
N LEU A 305 -10.00 10.42 -18.02
CA LEU A 305 -10.92 9.72 -18.92
C LEU A 305 -11.42 10.63 -20.05
N ILE A 306 -11.71 11.90 -19.75
CA ILE A 306 -12.11 12.89 -20.75
C ILE A 306 -10.96 13.15 -21.73
N ASP A 307 -9.74 13.42 -21.24
CA ASP A 307 -8.56 13.63 -22.08
C ASP A 307 -8.31 12.43 -23.00
N THR A 308 -8.36 11.21 -22.46
CA THR A 308 -8.16 9.99 -23.24
C THR A 308 -9.24 9.82 -24.32
N ARG A 309 -10.51 10.11 -24.01
CA ARG A 309 -11.61 10.08 -25.00
C ARG A 309 -11.45 11.15 -26.07
N MET A 310 -10.97 12.34 -25.71
CA MET A 310 -10.71 13.41 -26.69
C MET A 310 -9.60 13.01 -27.64
N ARG A 311 -8.52 12.39 -27.14
CA ARG A 311 -7.43 11.84 -27.97
C ARG A 311 -7.90 10.71 -28.86
N GLU A 312 -8.70 9.77 -28.34
CA GLU A 312 -9.27 8.70 -29.15
C GLU A 312 -10.10 9.23 -30.32
N LYS A 313 -10.87 10.31 -30.10
CA LYS A 313 -11.62 10.98 -31.16
C LYS A 313 -10.70 11.62 -32.21
N LYS A 314 -9.60 12.27 -31.81
CA LYS A 314 -8.61 12.84 -32.74
C LYS A 314 -7.95 11.76 -33.60
N ILE A 315 -7.61 10.63 -32.98
CA ILE A 315 -7.02 9.48 -33.70
C ILE A 315 -8.02 8.90 -34.71
N LYS A 316 -9.29 8.73 -34.33
CA LYS A 316 -10.34 8.24 -35.25
C LYS A 316 -10.65 9.20 -36.39
N ARG A 317 -10.42 10.51 -36.20
CA ARG A 317 -10.56 11.53 -37.25
C ARG A 317 -9.37 11.62 -38.19
N GLY A 318 -8.30 10.85 -37.93
CA GLY A 318 -7.07 10.89 -38.71
C GLY A 318 -6.20 12.12 -38.44
N GLU A 319 -6.55 12.93 -37.44
CA GLU A 319 -5.80 14.15 -37.04
C GLU A 319 -4.52 13.80 -36.27
N MET A 320 -4.39 12.56 -35.80
CA MET A 320 -3.25 12.07 -35.01
C MET A 320 -3.07 10.57 -35.25
N LYS A 321 -1.85 10.11 -35.57
CA LYS A 321 -1.57 8.67 -35.64
C LYS A 321 -1.19 8.14 -34.26
N LEU A 322 -1.52 6.88 -33.98
CA LEU A 322 -1.18 6.23 -32.71
C LEU A 322 0.34 6.08 -32.52
N GLU A 323 1.10 5.99 -33.62
CA GLU A 323 2.56 5.85 -33.64
C GLU A 323 3.28 7.15 -33.25
N ASP A 324 2.62 8.30 -33.45
CA ASP A 324 3.17 9.63 -33.12
C ASP A 324 2.86 10.03 -31.67
N ALA A 325 2.14 9.19 -30.91
CA ALA A 325 1.75 9.50 -29.53
C ALA A 325 2.91 9.24 -28.56
N GLU A 326 3.69 10.29 -28.29
CA GLU A 326 4.80 10.21 -27.34
C GLU A 326 4.30 10.18 -25.88
N PRO A 327 5.03 9.53 -24.96
CA PRO A 327 4.69 9.55 -23.53
C PRO A 327 4.59 10.98 -22.95
N GLU A 328 5.36 11.91 -23.51
CA GLU A 328 5.45 13.32 -23.09
C GLU A 328 4.18 14.11 -23.36
N ASP A 329 3.35 13.70 -24.30
CA ASP A 329 2.10 14.39 -24.62
C ASP A 329 1.12 14.45 -23.44
N ARG A 330 1.34 13.64 -22.40
CA ARG A 330 0.53 13.61 -21.17
C ARG A 330 1.03 14.57 -20.09
N LEU A 331 2.25 15.10 -20.24
CA LEU A 331 2.88 16.03 -19.30
C LEU A 331 2.08 17.33 -19.10
N PRO A 332 1.44 17.93 -20.13
CA PRO A 332 0.65 19.15 -19.94
C PRO A 332 -0.49 19.00 -18.93
N LEU A 333 -1.14 17.84 -18.89
CA LEU A 333 -2.19 17.56 -17.92
C LEU A 333 -1.63 17.50 -16.48
N ALA A 334 -0.44 16.93 -16.32
CA ALA A 334 0.26 16.91 -15.04
C ALA A 334 0.70 18.31 -14.59
N MET A 335 1.12 19.18 -15.53
CA MET A 335 1.49 20.57 -15.22
C MET A 335 0.32 21.37 -14.65
N ILE A 336 -0.87 21.25 -15.27
CA ILE A 336 -2.10 21.89 -14.76
C ILE A 336 -2.44 21.34 -13.36
N GLY A 337 -2.36 20.02 -13.18
CA GLY A 337 -2.56 19.38 -11.89
C GLY A 337 -1.58 19.87 -10.82
N GLY A 338 -0.32 20.09 -11.17
CA GLY A 338 0.71 20.58 -10.26
C GLY A 338 0.45 21.99 -9.75
N ILE A 339 0.02 22.91 -10.63
CA ILE A 339 -0.39 24.26 -10.23
C ILE A 339 -1.60 24.21 -9.31
N GLY A 340 -2.62 23.41 -9.67
CA GLY A 340 -3.80 23.21 -8.84
C GLY A 340 -3.47 22.67 -7.45
N PHE A 341 -2.59 21.66 -7.38
CA PHE A 341 -2.13 21.09 -6.12
C PHE A 341 -1.46 22.12 -5.21
N ALA A 342 -0.57 22.96 -5.76
CA ALA A 342 0.08 24.02 -4.99
C ALA A 342 -0.94 25.03 -4.44
N LEU A 343 -1.87 25.51 -5.27
CA LEU A 343 -2.93 26.43 -4.85
C LEU A 343 -3.79 25.83 -3.73
N CYS A 344 -4.18 24.55 -3.83
CA CYS A 344 -4.95 23.86 -2.81
C CYS A 344 -4.18 23.74 -1.48
N MET A 345 -2.87 23.49 -1.52
CA MET A 345 -2.04 23.42 -0.31
C MET A 345 -1.92 24.77 0.39
N PHE A 346 -1.75 25.87 -0.37
CA PHE A 346 -1.76 27.22 0.19
C PHE A 346 -3.13 27.58 0.78
N TRP A 347 -4.21 27.23 0.07
CA TRP A 347 -5.58 27.43 0.55
C TRP A 347 -5.83 26.67 1.86
N PHE A 348 -5.39 25.42 1.94
CA PHE A 348 -5.49 24.61 3.16
C PHE A 348 -4.72 25.26 4.31
N ALA A 349 -3.46 25.64 4.09
CA ALA A 349 -2.64 26.29 5.11
C ALA A 349 -3.27 27.60 5.62
N TRP A 350 -3.83 28.41 4.72
CA TRP A 350 -4.58 29.61 5.09
C TRP A 350 -5.80 29.27 5.94
N SER A 351 -6.64 28.34 5.49
CA SER A 351 -7.87 27.94 6.19
C SER A 351 -7.62 27.28 7.55
N ALA A 352 -6.45 26.67 7.75
CA ALA A 352 -6.07 26.02 8.99
C ALA A 352 -5.72 26.99 10.12
N GLU A 353 -5.40 28.25 9.79
CA GLU A 353 -5.05 29.27 10.77
C GLU A 353 -6.27 30.02 11.31
N TYR A 354 -7.34 30.13 10.51
CA TYR A 354 -8.60 30.71 10.96
C TYR A 354 -9.43 29.66 11.72
N LYS A 355 -9.89 30.06 12.92
CA LYS A 355 -10.69 29.21 13.83
C LYS A 355 -12.10 28.97 13.31
#